data_AF-A0A258DHT7-F1
#
_entry.id   AF-A0A258DHT7-F1
#
_cell.length_a   1.000
_cell.length_b   1.000
_cell.length_c   1.000
_cell.angle_alpha   90.00
_cell.angle_beta   90.00
_cell.angle_gamma   90.00
#
_symmetry.space_group_name_H-M   'P 1'
#
loop_
_entity.id
_entity.type
_entity.pdbx_description
1 polymer ?
#
loop_
_entity_poly.entity_id
_entity_poly.type
_entity_poly.pdbx_seq_one_letter_code
_entity_poly.pdbx_strand_id
1 'polypeptide(L)'
;MKLRRQAGRIGASAVVWSYAALIVLPTLWVLSNAFKYKIAIITGQVLATPTLDNFRELLFSRQSHFLWNLWNSAVVAVVSTAIVIVLATMAAFTLDRLRVPGWIRWAVLGWAILFQMLPTLTFVGSWYVMWAAAGLHGTYLAVIVLNVVG
;
A
#
# COMPACT_ATOMS: atom_id res chain seq x y z
N MET A 1 -35.06 1.57 -30.19
CA MET A 1 -33.58 1.53 -30.02
C MET A 1 -33.06 2.38 -28.84
N LYS A 2 -33.59 3.60 -28.57
CA LYS A 2 -33.17 4.46 -27.43
C LYS A 2 -33.46 3.87 -26.04
N LEU A 3 -34.62 3.22 -25.85
CA LEU A 3 -35.04 2.60 -24.57
C LEU A 3 -34.12 1.46 -24.08
N ARG A 4 -33.65 0.58 -24.98
CA ARG A 4 -32.69 -0.50 -24.63
C ARG A 4 -31.31 0.06 -24.21
N ARG A 5 -30.86 1.14 -24.84
CA ARG A 5 -29.62 1.84 -24.45
C ARG A 5 -29.76 2.55 -23.11
N GLN A 6 -30.93 3.08 -22.79
CA GLN A 6 -31.19 3.77 -21.52
C GLN A 6 -31.30 2.78 -20.35
N ALA A 7 -31.97 1.64 -20.55
CA ALA A 7 -32.00 0.56 -19.56
C ALA A 7 -30.60 -0.02 -19.27
N GLY A 8 -29.76 -0.18 -20.32
CA GLY A 8 -28.37 -0.60 -20.15
C GLY A 8 -27.50 0.40 -19.37
N ARG A 9 -27.72 1.71 -19.55
CA ARG A 9 -27.02 2.76 -18.78
C ARG A 9 -27.45 2.76 -17.32
N ILE A 10 -28.74 2.61 -17.02
CA ILE A 10 -29.25 2.55 -15.65
C ILE A 10 -28.70 1.31 -14.92
N GLY A 11 -28.69 0.15 -15.59
CA GLY A 11 -28.09 -1.07 -15.05
C GLY A 11 -26.59 -0.92 -14.77
N ALA A 12 -25.83 -0.38 -15.73
CA ALA A 12 -24.40 -0.12 -15.54
C ALA A 12 -24.13 0.88 -14.40
N SER A 13 -24.92 1.96 -14.31
CA SER A 13 -24.80 2.93 -13.22
C SER A 13 -25.12 2.31 -11.86
N ALA A 14 -26.14 1.45 -11.76
CA ALA A 14 -26.46 0.76 -10.51
C ALA A 14 -25.31 -0.16 -10.05
N VAL A 15 -24.67 -0.87 -10.98
CA VAL A 15 -23.48 -1.69 -10.67
C VAL A 15 -22.33 -0.82 -10.16
N VAL A 16 -22.03 0.30 -10.83
CA VAL A 16 -20.97 1.22 -10.37
C VAL A 16 -21.28 1.78 -8.98
N TRP A 17 -22.50 2.23 -8.73
CA TRP A 17 -22.88 2.79 -7.42
C TRP A 17 -22.87 1.75 -6.31
N SER A 18 -23.31 0.52 -6.57
CA SER A 18 -23.24 -0.57 -5.59
C SER A 18 -21.80 -0.94 -5.23
N TYR A 19 -20.91 -1.00 -6.23
CA TYR A 19 -19.50 -1.25 -6.00
C TYR A 19 -18.81 -0.10 -5.25
N ALA A 20 -19.15 1.15 -5.61
CA ALA A 20 -18.69 2.32 -4.89
C ALA A 20 -19.15 2.29 -3.42
N ALA A 21 -20.41 1.95 -3.15
CA ALA A 21 -20.92 1.82 -1.78
C ALA A 21 -20.18 0.74 -0.98
N LEU A 22 -19.87 -0.40 -1.60
CA LEU A 22 -19.14 -1.50 -0.96
C LEU A 22 -17.72 -1.09 -0.52
N ILE A 23 -17.06 -0.20 -1.26
CA ILE A 23 -15.73 0.34 -0.91
C ILE A 23 -15.82 1.51 0.08
N VAL A 24 -16.75 2.44 -0.17
CA VAL A 24 -16.84 3.71 0.57
C VAL A 24 -17.43 3.49 1.96
N LEU A 25 -18.43 2.63 2.14
CA LEU A 25 -19.09 2.45 3.43
C LEU A 25 -18.14 1.97 4.54
N PRO A 26 -17.29 0.93 4.35
CA PRO A 26 -16.30 0.54 5.36
C PRO A 26 -15.27 1.65 5.64
N THR A 27 -14.88 2.39 4.62
CA THR A 27 -13.93 3.51 4.76
C THR A 27 -14.53 4.63 5.60
N LEU A 28 -15.80 4.99 5.35
CA LEU A 28 -16.53 5.96 6.15
C LEU A 28 -16.76 5.49 7.59
N TRP A 29 -16.94 4.18 7.79
CA TRP A 29 -17.03 3.58 9.13
C TRP A 29 -15.73 3.77 9.92
N VAL A 30 -14.59 3.42 9.32
CA VAL A 30 -13.26 3.62 9.94
C VAL A 30 -13.01 5.10 10.21
N LEU A 31 -13.36 5.98 9.26
CA LEU A 31 -13.25 7.42 9.42
C LEU A 31 -14.12 7.93 10.59
N SER A 32 -15.36 7.45 10.71
CA SER A 32 -16.26 7.80 11.82
C SER A 32 -15.64 7.42 13.16
N ASN A 33 -14.99 6.27 13.26
CA ASN A 33 -14.34 5.81 14.49
C ASN A 33 -13.19 6.75 14.94
N ALA A 34 -12.53 7.44 14.02
CA ALA A 34 -11.50 8.43 14.38
C ALA A 34 -12.06 9.58 15.24
N PHE A 35 -13.36 9.88 15.11
CA PHE A 35 -14.06 10.93 15.86
C PHE A 35 -14.83 10.41 17.08
N LYS A 36 -14.67 9.14 17.47
CA LYS A 36 -15.38 8.54 18.61
C LYS A 36 -14.45 8.27 19.78
N TYR A 37 -14.95 8.36 21.00
CA TYR A 37 -14.22 7.87 22.17
C TYR A 37 -13.87 6.39 22.03
N LYS A 38 -12.70 5.96 22.52
CA LYS A 38 -12.26 4.55 22.49
C LYS A 38 -13.33 3.58 23.03
N ILE A 39 -14.02 3.96 24.10
CA ILE A 39 -15.11 3.16 24.68
C ILE A 39 -16.30 2.99 23.72
N ALA A 40 -16.65 4.03 22.94
CA ALA A 40 -17.73 3.98 21.95
C ALA A 40 -17.36 3.11 20.75
N ILE A 41 -16.08 3.05 20.38
CA ILE A 41 -15.57 2.15 19.33
C ILE A 41 -15.66 0.70 19.78
N ILE A 42 -15.18 0.38 20.98
CA ILE A 42 -15.16 -0.99 21.53
C ILE A 42 -16.57 -1.53 21.79
N THR A 43 -17.50 -0.67 22.22
CA THR A 43 -18.91 -1.03 22.45
C THR A 43 -19.75 -1.07 21.17
N GLY A 44 -19.16 -0.76 20.00
CA GLY A 44 -19.83 -0.87 18.70
C GLY A 44 -20.90 0.21 18.47
N GLN A 45 -20.81 1.37 19.12
CA GLN A 45 -21.79 2.43 18.93
C GLN A 45 -21.72 3.01 17.52
N VAL A 46 -22.82 2.90 16.77
CA VAL A 46 -22.94 3.46 15.40
C VAL A 46 -22.91 4.98 15.44
N LEU A 47 -23.66 5.58 16.37
CA LEU A 47 -23.74 7.02 16.61
C LEU A 47 -23.17 7.32 17.99
N ALA A 48 -22.15 8.16 18.04
CA ALA A 48 -21.53 8.63 19.27
C ALA A 48 -21.19 10.12 19.13
N THR A 49 -20.96 10.80 20.25
CA THR A 49 -20.60 12.21 20.27
C THR A 49 -19.27 12.43 19.54
N PRO A 50 -19.23 13.26 18.47
CA PRO A 50 -17.99 13.55 17.77
C PRO A 50 -16.98 14.24 18.70
N THR A 51 -15.77 13.72 18.76
CA THR A 51 -14.66 14.27 19.53
C THR A 51 -13.36 14.29 18.70
N LEU A 52 -12.44 15.17 19.08
CA LEU A 52 -11.09 15.26 18.53
C LEU A 52 -10.03 14.68 19.48
N ASP A 53 -10.45 14.02 20.56
CA ASP A 53 -9.53 13.55 21.60
C ASP A 53 -8.54 12.50 21.07
N ASN A 54 -8.96 11.62 20.16
CA ASN A 54 -8.03 10.69 19.50
C ASN A 54 -6.94 11.42 18.72
N PHE A 55 -7.27 12.51 18.01
CA PHE A 55 -6.29 13.31 17.27
C PHE A 55 -5.35 14.04 18.22
N ARG A 56 -5.87 14.59 19.32
CA ARG A 56 -5.04 15.24 20.34
C ARG A 56 -4.08 14.25 20.99
N GLU A 57 -4.57 13.06 21.33
CA GLU A 57 -3.75 11.98 21.88
C GLU A 57 -2.68 11.53 20.88
N LEU A 58 -3.04 11.36 19.61
CA LEU A 58 -2.09 10.98 18.55
C LEU A 58 -1.01 12.03 18.27
N LEU A 59 -1.34 13.32 18.29
CA LEU A 59 -0.42 14.40 17.91
C LEU A 59 0.40 14.95 19.08
N PHE A 60 -0.18 15.01 20.29
CA PHE A 60 0.40 15.74 21.43
C PHE A 60 0.74 14.85 22.64
N SER A 61 0.37 13.56 22.64
CA SER A 61 0.78 12.67 23.73
C SER A 61 2.29 12.44 23.70
N ARG A 62 2.94 12.52 24.88
CA ARG A 62 4.36 12.16 25.05
C ARG A 62 4.66 10.69 24.74
N GLN A 63 3.65 9.83 24.76
CA GLN A 63 3.77 8.41 24.42
C GLN A 63 3.56 8.15 22.92
N SER A 64 3.20 9.16 22.13
CA SER A 64 2.96 9.00 20.71
C SER A 64 4.26 9.21 19.91
N HIS A 65 4.71 8.13 19.26
CA HIS A 65 5.74 8.21 18.22
C HIS A 65 5.14 8.39 16.81
N PHE A 66 3.86 8.80 16.72
CA PHE A 66 3.11 8.80 15.47
C PHE A 66 3.76 9.66 14.38
N LEU A 67 4.12 10.92 14.67
CA LEU A 67 4.73 11.80 13.67
C LEU A 67 6.07 11.26 13.17
N TRP A 68 6.88 10.71 14.08
CA TRP A 68 8.15 10.10 13.73
C TRP A 68 7.95 8.85 12.87
N ASN A 69 7.02 7.97 13.23
CA ASN A 69 6.71 6.77 12.45
C ASN A 69 6.12 7.10 11.08
N LEU A 70 5.30 8.15 11.01
CA LEU A 70 4.76 8.68 9.75
C LEU A 70 5.89 9.20 8.87
N TRP A 71 6.84 9.94 9.44
CA TRP A 71 8.03 10.42 8.73
C TRP A 71 8.88 9.25 8.23
N ASN A 72 9.17 8.27 9.08
CA ASN A 72 9.94 7.08 8.71
C ASN A 72 9.29 6.34 7.54
N SER A 73 7.97 6.15 7.61
CA SER A 73 7.19 5.48 6.56
C SER A 73 7.19 6.29 5.26
N ALA A 74 7.02 7.61 5.34
CA ALA A 74 7.04 8.50 4.19
C ALA A 74 8.42 8.47 3.49
N VAL A 75 9.51 8.56 4.26
CA VAL A 75 10.88 8.47 3.73
C VAL A 75 11.11 7.13 3.04
N VAL A 76 10.77 6.02 3.70
CA VAL A 76 10.93 4.68 3.12
C VAL A 76 10.12 4.53 1.84
N ALA A 77 8.84 4.92 1.85
CA ALA A 77 7.94 4.79 0.70
C ALA A 77 8.40 5.63 -0.49
N VAL A 78 8.76 6.90 -0.26
CA VAL A 78 9.21 7.81 -1.34
C VAL A 78 10.53 7.35 -1.93
N VAL A 79 11.51 7.01 -1.09
CA VAL A 79 12.85 6.62 -1.56
C VAL A 79 12.80 5.27 -2.28
N SER A 80 12.09 4.27 -1.74
CA SER A 80 11.93 2.97 -2.43
C SER A 80 11.20 3.13 -3.76
N THR A 81 10.10 3.88 -3.80
CA THR A 81 9.35 4.13 -5.05
C THR A 81 10.22 4.83 -6.09
N ALA A 82 11.01 5.83 -5.69
CA ALA A 82 11.91 6.53 -6.61
C ALA A 82 12.97 5.58 -7.20
N ILE A 83 13.58 4.74 -6.36
CA ILE A 83 14.56 3.73 -6.82
C ILE A 83 13.90 2.75 -7.78
N VAL A 84 12.72 2.21 -7.43
CA VAL A 84 11.99 1.26 -8.29
C VAL A 84 11.64 1.89 -9.63
N ILE A 85 11.14 3.13 -9.66
CA ILE A 85 10.81 3.82 -10.91
C ILE A 85 12.05 3.95 -11.80
N VAL A 86 13.20 4.37 -11.25
CA VAL A 86 14.43 4.50 -12.02
C VAL A 86 14.83 3.14 -12.62
N LEU A 87 14.94 2.11 -11.78
CA LEU A 87 15.38 0.77 -12.23
C LEU A 87 14.39 0.14 -13.22
N ALA A 88 13.09 0.18 -12.92
CA ALA A 88 12.05 -0.38 -13.77
C ALA A 88 11.96 0.36 -15.11
N THR A 89 12.10 1.69 -15.12
CA THR A 89 12.10 2.48 -16.36
C THR A 89 13.31 2.13 -17.22
N MET A 90 14.51 2.00 -16.62
CA MET A 90 15.71 1.61 -17.37
C MET A 90 15.61 0.18 -17.92
N ALA A 91 15.06 -0.75 -17.14
CA ALA A 91 14.81 -2.12 -17.57
C ALA A 91 13.80 -2.17 -18.72
N ALA A 92 12.66 -1.49 -18.58
CA ALA A 92 11.62 -1.41 -19.61
C ALA A 92 12.15 -0.76 -20.89
N PHE A 93 12.88 0.35 -20.77
CA PHE A 93 13.51 1.04 -21.90
C PHE A 93 14.48 0.12 -22.66
N THR A 94 15.30 -0.64 -21.93
CA THR A 94 16.25 -1.57 -22.52
C THR A 94 15.55 -2.69 -23.29
N LEU A 95 14.53 -3.30 -22.68
CA LEU A 95 13.77 -4.38 -23.30
C LEU A 95 13.02 -3.93 -24.56
N ASP A 96 12.54 -2.69 -24.60
CA ASP A 96 11.84 -2.11 -25.74
C ASP A 96 12.80 -1.65 -26.84
N ARG A 97 13.80 -0.84 -26.51
CA ARG A 97 14.64 -0.15 -27.50
C ARG A 97 15.82 -0.96 -28.03
N LEU A 98 16.43 -1.83 -27.22
CA LEU A 98 17.68 -2.51 -27.63
C LEU A 98 17.48 -3.73 -28.55
N ARG A 99 16.30 -3.92 -29.17
CA ARG A 99 15.98 -5.08 -30.03
C ARG A 99 16.40 -6.41 -29.41
N VAL A 100 16.16 -6.54 -28.11
CA VAL A 100 16.55 -7.72 -27.32
C VAL A 100 15.90 -8.97 -27.94
N PRO A 101 16.65 -10.08 -28.12
CA PRO A 101 16.11 -11.33 -28.61
C PRO A 101 14.85 -11.73 -27.84
N GLY A 102 13.80 -12.17 -28.55
CA GLY A 102 12.49 -12.44 -27.94
C GLY A 102 12.56 -13.42 -26.78
N TRP A 103 13.41 -14.44 -26.86
CA TRP A 103 13.60 -15.41 -25.78
C TRP A 103 14.17 -14.78 -24.49
N ILE A 104 15.10 -13.82 -24.61
CA ILE A 104 15.66 -13.11 -23.45
C ILE A 104 14.59 -12.22 -22.83
N ARG A 105 13.81 -11.50 -23.65
CA ARG A 105 12.72 -10.64 -23.18
C ARG A 105 11.72 -11.46 -22.36
N TRP A 106 11.25 -12.59 -22.90
CA TRP A 106 10.31 -13.47 -22.21
C TRP A 106 10.93 -14.13 -20.97
N ALA A 107 12.21 -14.49 -21.00
CA ALA A 107 12.91 -15.01 -19.83
C ALA A 107 12.97 -13.98 -18.69
N VAL A 108 13.34 -12.73 -18.97
CA VAL A 108 13.41 -11.66 -17.96
C VAL A 108 12.03 -11.34 -17.40
N LEU A 109 11.01 -11.22 -18.24
CA LEU A 109 9.63 -10.96 -17.79
C LEU A 109 9.07 -12.14 -16.98
N GLY A 110 9.33 -13.37 -17.43
CA GLY A 110 8.94 -14.59 -16.72
C GLY A 110 9.61 -14.67 -15.35
N TRP A 111 10.90 -14.35 -15.28
CA TRP A 111 11.65 -14.29 -14.02
C TRP A 111 11.07 -13.24 -13.06
N ALA A 112 10.76 -12.04 -13.55
CA ALA A 112 10.14 -10.99 -12.74
C ALA A 112 8.81 -11.46 -12.13
N ILE A 113 7.96 -12.12 -12.93
CA ILE A 113 6.68 -12.66 -12.45
C ILE A 113 6.91 -13.75 -11.39
N LEU A 114 7.83 -14.69 -11.64
CA LEU A 114 8.12 -15.78 -10.70
C LEU A 114 8.54 -15.24 -9.33
N PHE A 115 9.42 -14.23 -9.29
CA PHE A 115 9.84 -13.62 -8.03
C PHE A 115 8.72 -12.84 -7.34
N GLN A 116 7.85 -12.15 -8.10
CA GLN A 116 6.71 -11.42 -7.54
C GLN A 116 5.64 -12.35 -6.94
N MET A 117 5.57 -13.61 -7.39
CA MET A 117 4.65 -14.60 -6.82
C MET A 117 5.15 -15.20 -5.51
N LEU A 118 6.45 -15.05 -5.20
CA LEU A 118 6.99 -15.53 -3.93
C LEU A 118 6.47 -14.63 -2.80
N PRO A 119 5.91 -15.18 -1.72
CA PRO A 119 5.41 -14.37 -0.62
C PRO A 119 6.58 -13.65 0.06
N THR A 120 6.58 -12.32 0.11
CA THR A 120 7.64 -11.55 0.77
C THR A 120 7.88 -11.97 2.23
N LEU A 121 6.83 -12.42 2.91
CA LEU A 121 6.87 -12.97 4.27
C LEU A 121 7.82 -14.17 4.43
N THR A 122 8.03 -14.99 3.38
CA THR A 122 8.93 -16.16 3.48
C THR A 122 10.39 -15.75 3.63
N PHE A 123 10.76 -14.56 3.16
CA PHE A 123 12.13 -14.08 3.20
C PHE A 123 12.46 -13.28 4.46
N VAL A 124 11.47 -12.89 5.26
CA VAL A 124 11.65 -12.02 6.43
C VAL A 124 12.67 -12.59 7.42
N GLY A 125 12.60 -13.89 7.72
CA GLY A 125 13.54 -14.53 8.64
C GLY A 125 14.97 -14.54 8.11
N SER A 126 15.16 -14.90 6.85
CA SER A 126 16.49 -14.91 6.20
C SER A 126 17.07 -13.50 6.09
N TRP A 127 16.26 -12.52 5.68
CA TRP A 127 16.66 -11.13 5.61
C TRP A 127 17.04 -10.56 6.98
N TYR A 128 16.30 -10.90 8.03
CA TYR A 128 16.65 -10.47 9.39
C TYR A 128 18.06 -10.94 9.78
N VAL A 129 18.39 -12.21 9.57
CA VAL A 129 19.73 -12.76 9.88
C VAL A 129 20.81 -12.07 9.05
N MET A 130 20.57 -11.83 7.75
CA MET A 130 21.52 -11.14 6.88
C MET A 130 21.79 -9.70 7.33
N TRP A 131 20.74 -8.93 7.61
CA TRP A 131 20.88 -7.53 8.05
C TRP A 131 21.46 -7.42 9.46
N ALA A 132 21.15 -8.37 10.35
CA ALA A 132 21.74 -8.46 11.67
C ALA A 132 23.25 -8.76 11.59
N ALA A 133 23.66 -9.73 10.76
CA ALA A 133 25.06 -10.05 10.53
C ALA A 133 25.84 -8.87 9.92
N ALA A 134 25.20 -8.07 9.06
CA ALA A 134 25.76 -6.85 8.49
C ALA A 134 25.75 -5.64 9.45
N GLY A 135 25.17 -5.76 10.65
CA GLY A 135 25.05 -4.65 11.61
C GLY A 135 24.05 -3.56 11.18
N LEU A 136 23.24 -3.80 10.16
CA LEU A 136 22.29 -2.83 9.56
C LEU A 136 20.85 -3.03 10.05
N HIS A 137 20.65 -3.85 11.06
CA HIS A 137 19.35 -4.09 11.67
C HIS A 137 18.73 -2.78 12.20
N GLY A 138 17.43 -2.59 11.95
CA GLY A 138 16.71 -1.39 12.41
C GLY A 138 17.02 -0.09 11.66
N THR A 139 17.75 -0.16 10.54
CA THR A 139 18.08 1.03 9.72
C THR A 139 17.10 1.24 8.56
N TYR A 140 17.00 2.48 8.07
CA TYR A 140 16.25 2.78 6.85
C TYR A 140 16.74 1.99 5.64
N LEU A 141 18.04 1.76 5.54
CA LEU A 141 18.64 1.05 4.40
C LEU A 141 18.10 -0.37 4.29
N ALA A 142 18.06 -1.11 5.40
CA ALA A 142 17.54 -2.47 5.41
C ALA A 142 16.07 -2.52 4.93
N VAL A 143 15.25 -1.56 5.38
CA VAL A 143 13.82 -1.51 5.02
C VAL A 143 13.60 -1.03 3.58
N ILE A 144 14.38 -0.05 3.10
CA ILE A 144 14.29 0.45 1.72
C ILE A 144 14.67 -0.66 0.75
N VAL A 145 15.79 -1.35 0.98
CA VAL A 145 16.23 -2.46 0.13
C VAL A 145 15.19 -3.58 0.12
N LEU A 146 14.57 -3.88 1.27
CA LEU A 146 13.47 -4.82 1.35
C LEU A 146 12.32 -4.48 0.40
N ASN A 147 11.87 -3.22 0.41
CA ASN A 147 10.74 -2.74 -0.41
C ASN A 147 11.09 -2.63 -1.89
N VAL A 148 12.37 -2.54 -2.25
CA VAL A 148 12.82 -2.52 -3.65
C VAL A 148 12.89 -3.93 -4.22
N VAL A 149 13.19 -4.93 -3.38
CA VAL A 149 13.41 -6.32 -3.80
C VAL A 149 12.16 -7.20 -3.69
N GLY A 150 11.28 -6.94 -2.73
CA GLY A 150 10.02 -7.67 -2.52
C GLY A 150 8.86 -7.09 -3.30
#